data_AF-A0A6P1DG79-F1
#
_entry.id   AF-A0A6P1DG79-F1
#
_cell.length_a   1.000
_cell.length_b   1.000
_cell.length_c   1.000
_cell.angle_alpha   90.00
_cell.angle_beta   90.00
_cell.angle_gamma   90.00
#
_symmetry.space_group_name_H-M   'P 1'
#
loop_
_entity.id
_entity.type
_entity.pdbx_description
1 polymer ?
#
loop_
_entity_poly.entity_id
_entity_poly.type
_entity_poly.pdbx_seq_one_letter_code
_entity_poly.pdbx_strand_id
1 'polypeptide(L)'
;PKGQYVARSSNELYTYLQFQLGKSLYAKTKVGYTISRTYKVFDNDDKVDMNIGSIYLGDNRTQLNTNFEKGIVFKVELLYRIHF
;
A
#
# COMPACT_ATOMS: atom_id res chain seq x y z
N PRO A 1 -22.10 17.91 2.76
CA PRO A 1 -20.65 17.88 3.05
C PRO A 1 -19.87 17.35 1.84
N LYS A 2 -18.87 18.09 1.36
CA LYS A 2 -17.95 17.57 0.34
C LYS A 2 -17.08 16.49 0.98
N GLY A 3 -16.97 15.32 0.34
CA GLY A 3 -16.17 14.20 0.82
C GLY A 3 -14.75 14.25 0.27
N GLN A 4 -13.88 13.40 0.80
CA GLN A 4 -12.49 13.26 0.36
C GLN A 4 -12.16 11.79 0.14
N TYR A 5 -11.19 11.51 -0.72
CA TYR A 5 -10.67 10.17 -0.93
C TYR A 5 -9.14 10.13 -0.84
N VAL A 6 -8.60 8.93 -0.62
CA VAL A 6 -7.15 8.71 -0.48
C VAL A 6 -6.64 7.88 -1.65
N ALA A 7 -5.70 8.43 -2.41
CA ALA A 7 -4.89 7.69 -3.35
C ALA A 7 -3.62 7.18 -2.65
N ARG A 8 -3.53 5.86 -2.47
CA ARG A 8 -2.39 5.19 -1.83
C ARG A 8 -1.48 4.55 -2.87
N SER A 9 -0.18 4.80 -2.74
CA SER A 9 0.88 4.03 -3.39
C SER A 9 2.02 3.80 -2.40
N SER A 10 2.53 2.58 -2.29
CA SER A 10 3.66 2.25 -1.42
C SER A 10 4.50 1.15 -2.07
N ASN A 11 5.81 1.35 -2.11
CA ASN A 11 6.78 0.36 -2.52
C ASN A 11 7.73 0.13 -1.35
N GLU A 12 7.78 -1.12 -0.90
CA GLU A 12 8.46 -1.54 0.31
C GLU A 12 9.33 -2.75 -0.02
N LEU A 13 10.59 -2.73 0.44
CA LEU A 13 11.49 -3.86 0.35
C LEU A 13 11.52 -4.58 1.69
N TYR A 14 11.31 -5.89 1.69
CA TYR A 14 11.22 -6.71 2.89
C TYR A 14 12.22 -7.87 2.88
N THR A 15 12.78 -8.15 4.05
CA THR A 15 13.27 -9.47 4.42
C THR A 15 12.19 -10.19 5.23
N TYR A 16 12.15 -11.53 5.19
CA TYR A 16 11.10 -12.27 5.89
C TYR A 16 11.59 -13.60 6.47
N LEU A 17 10.93 -14.01 7.55
CA LEU A 17 10.99 -15.36 8.11
C LEU A 17 9.62 -15.99 7.95
N GLN A 18 9.57 -17.28 7.58
CA GLN A 18 8.33 -18.04 7.45
C GLN A 18 8.42 -19.29 8.32
N PHE A 19 7.40 -19.50 9.13
CA PHE A 19 7.26 -20.62 10.05
C PHE A 19 6.08 -21.47 9.64
N GLN A 20 6.28 -22.77 9.56
CA GLN A 20 5.21 -23.73 9.37
C GLN A 20 4.64 -24.10 10.75
N LEU A 21 3.37 -23.75 11.00
CA LEU A 21 2.69 -23.99 12.26
C LEU A 21 1.88 -25.30 12.26
N GLY A 22 1.81 -25.98 11.11
CA GLY A 22 1.12 -27.25 10.93
C GLY A 22 1.14 -27.69 9.48
N LYS A 23 0.24 -28.59 9.07
CA LYS A 23 0.20 -29.09 7.68
C LYS A 23 -0.26 -28.04 6.66
N SER A 24 -1.09 -27.11 7.11
CA SER A 24 -1.72 -26.10 6.26
C SER A 24 -1.48 -24.66 6.70
N LEU A 25 -1.01 -24.43 7.92
CA LEU A 25 -0.88 -23.09 8.48
C LEU A 25 0.57 -22.62 8.48
N TYR A 26 0.80 -21.41 7.99
CA TYR A 26 2.10 -20.75 7.99
C TYR A 26 1.98 -19.35 8.57
N ALA A 27 2.91 -18.96 9.43
CA ALA A 27 3.07 -17.59 9.88
C ALA A 27 4.31 -16.98 9.21
N LYS A 28 4.20 -15.73 8.75
CA LYS A 28 5.30 -15.02 8.11
C LYS A 28 5.49 -13.67 8.77
N THR A 29 6.69 -13.40 9.23
CA THR A 29 7.09 -12.09 9.79
C THR A 29 8.01 -11.40 8.80
N LYS A 30 7.74 -10.14 8.50
CA LYS A 30 8.51 -9.33 7.54
C LYS A 30 8.99 -8.06 8.22
N VAL A 31 10.24 -7.70 7.98
CA VAL A 31 10.81 -6.41 8.34
C VAL A 31 11.48 -5.80 7.11
N GLY A 32 11.25 -4.51 6.90
CA GLY A 32 11.60 -3.86 5.66
C GLY A 32 11.75 -2.36 5.78
N TYR A 33 12.03 -1.73 4.64
CA TYR A 33 12.14 -0.28 4.52
C TYR A 33 11.29 0.23 3.35
N THR A 34 10.60 1.35 3.57
CA THR A 34 9.79 2.01 2.54
C THR A 34 10.67 2.77 1.55
N ILE A 35 10.66 2.35 0.28
CA ILE A 35 11.42 3.01 -0.80
C ILE A 35 10.66 4.23 -1.32
N SER A 36 9.36 4.07 -1.55
CA SER A 36 8.45 5.16 -1.92
C SER A 36 7.09 4.96 -1.27
N ARG A 37 6.47 6.05 -0.82
CA ARG A 37 5.15 6.03 -0.18
C ARG A 37 4.45 7.36 -0.41
N THR A 38 3.23 7.27 -0.89
CA THR A 38 2.33 8.41 -1.06
C THR A 38 0.94 8.04 -0.58
N TYR A 39 0.38 8.90 0.26
CA TYR A 39 -0.99 8.83 0.73
C TYR A 39 -1.58 10.20 0.45
N LYS A 40 -1.99 10.41 -0.80
CA LYS A 40 -2.49 11.70 -1.25
C LYS A 40 -3.97 11.78 -0.99
N VAL A 41 -4.39 12.79 -0.25
CA VAL A 41 -5.81 13.12 -0.02
C VAL A 41 -6.24 14.13 -1.08
N PHE A 42 -7.35 13.85 -1.73
CA PHE A 42 -7.97 14.73 -2.73
C PHE A 42 -9.44 14.96 -2.37
N ASP A 43 -10.01 16.06 -2.87
CA ASP A 43 -11.45 16.28 -2.84
C ASP A 43 -12.17 15.26 -3.73
N ASN A 44 -13.40 14.88 -3.41
CA ASN A 44 -14.18 13.95 -4.24
C ASN A 44 -14.50 14.48 -5.65
N ASP A 45 -14.52 15.80 -5.83
CA ASP A 45 -14.74 16.43 -7.13
C ASP A 45 -13.46 16.40 -8.00
N ASP A 46 -12.28 16.19 -7.39
CA ASP A 46 -10.97 16.14 -8.04
C ASP A 46 -10.71 14.76 -8.66
N LYS A 47 -10.79 14.69 -9.99
CA LYS A 47 -10.64 13.44 -10.77
C LYS A 47 -9.47 13.49 -11.73
N VAL A 48 -9.03 12.30 -12.14
CA VAL A 48 -8.06 12.13 -13.25
C VAL A 48 -8.85 11.68 -14.46
N ASP A 49 -8.53 12.23 -15.63
CA ASP A 49 -9.18 11.86 -16.88
C ASP A 49 -8.86 10.41 -17.27
N MET A 50 -7.60 10.00 -17.14
CA MET A 50 -7.17 8.64 -17.43
C MET A 50 -5.96 8.21 -16.59
N ASN A 51 -5.97 6.95 -16.16
CA ASN A 51 -4.82 6.30 -15.54
C ASN A 51 -4.46 5.01 -16.31
N ILE A 52 -3.22 4.92 -16.78
CA ILE A 52 -2.66 3.70 -17.37
C ILE A 52 -1.48 3.26 -16.49
N GLY A 53 -1.76 2.30 -15.59
CA GLY A 53 -0.79 1.80 -14.63
C GLY A 53 -0.43 2.83 -13.55
N SER A 54 0.75 3.45 -13.67
CA SER A 54 1.22 4.53 -12.77
C SER A 54 1.39 5.87 -13.49
N ILE A 55 0.88 6.00 -14.72
CA ILE A 55 0.90 7.23 -15.50
C ILE A 55 -0.50 7.86 -15.42
N TYR A 56 -0.57 9.08 -14.91
CA TYR A 56 -1.81 9.85 -14.78
C TYR A 56 -1.85 10.95 -15.85
N LEU A 57 -2.82 10.87 -16.76
CA LEU A 57 -3.03 11.86 -17.82
C LEU A 57 -4.18 12.80 -17.40
N GLY A 58 -3.98 14.11 -17.60
CA GLY A 58 -4.97 15.13 -17.19
C GLY A 58 -5.12 15.28 -15.67
N ASP A 59 -4.08 14.91 -14.89
CA ASP A 59 -4.14 15.01 -13.43
C ASP A 59 -3.93 16.45 -12.94
N ASN A 60 -5.04 17.17 -12.72
CA ASN A 60 -5.06 18.53 -12.20
C ASN A 60 -5.47 18.61 -10.72
N ARG A 61 -5.42 17.47 -10.00
CA ARG A 61 -5.92 17.38 -8.63
C ARG A 61 -4.99 18.10 -7.65
N THR A 62 -5.56 18.70 -6.61
CA THR A 62 -4.79 19.36 -5.55
C THR A 62 -4.67 18.46 -4.34
N GLN A 63 -3.43 18.07 -4.00
CA GLN A 63 -3.17 17.28 -2.79
C GLN A 63 -3.43 18.12 -1.54
N LEU A 64 -4.30 17.63 -0.65
CA LEU A 64 -4.77 18.35 0.53
C LEU A 64 -3.95 18.08 1.80
N ASN A 65 -2.97 17.18 1.74
CA ASN A 65 -2.15 16.76 2.88
C ASN A 65 -0.67 16.65 2.51
N THR A 66 0.18 16.39 3.50
CA THR A 66 1.56 15.95 3.27
C THR A 66 1.65 14.42 3.31
N ASN A 67 2.59 13.85 2.55
CA ASN A 67 2.80 12.40 2.58
C ASN A 67 3.51 11.97 3.87
N PHE A 68 3.28 10.73 4.29
CA PHE A 68 4.06 10.13 5.37
C PHE A 68 5.51 9.90 4.96
N GLU A 69 6.44 10.19 5.87
CA GLU A 69 7.87 9.99 5.69
C GLU A 69 8.25 8.55 5.36
N LYS A 70 9.43 8.31 4.79
CA LYS A 70 9.93 6.93 4.60
C LYS A 70 10.40 6.36 5.95
N GLY A 71 10.49 5.03 6.05
CA GLY A 71 10.98 4.40 7.27
C GLY A 71 10.92 2.89 7.29
N ILE A 72 11.29 2.34 8.46
CA ILE A 72 11.20 0.91 8.74
C ILE A 72 9.74 0.51 8.86
N VAL A 73 9.41 -0.65 8.28
CA VAL A 73 8.08 -1.23 8.29
C VAL A 73 8.14 -2.68 8.73
N PHE A 74 7.14 -3.09 9.51
CA PHE A 74 6.98 -4.45 9.99
C PHE A 74 5.60 -4.98 9.60
N LYS A 75 5.54 -6.26 9.20
CA LYS A 75 4.29 -6.93 8.81
C LYS A 75 4.27 -8.37 9.30
N VAL A 76 3.10 -8.83 9.74
CA VAL A 76 2.83 -10.25 10.04
C VAL A 76 1.71 -10.73 9.12
N GLU A 77 1.91 -11.90 8.52
CA GLU A 77 0.93 -12.55 7.64
C GLU A 77 0.66 -13.97 8.16
N LEU A 78 -0.60 -14.37 8.16
CA LEU A 78 -1.03 -15.74 8.41
C LEU A 78 -1.55 -16.33 7.09
N LEU A 79 -0.98 -17.44 6.65
CA LEU A 79 -1.34 -18.10 5.39
C LEU A 79 -1.92 -19.48 5.69
N TYR A 80 -3.08 -19.76 5.12
CA TYR A 80 -3.69 -21.09 5.14
C TYR A 80 -3.62 -21.73 3.75
N ARG A 81 -3.04 -22.91 3.66
CA ARG A 81 -2.93 -23.72 2.44
C ARG A 81 -4.01 -24.79 2.44
N ILE A 82 -4.92 -24.70 1.48
CA ILE A 82 -5.93 -25.73 1.22
C ILE A 82 -5.26 -26.87 0.44
N HIS A 83 -5.40 -28.09 0.92
CA HIS A 83 -5.00 -29.32 0.20
C HIS A 83 -6.28 -30.05 -0.20
N PHE A 84 -6.34 -30.53 -1.44
CA PHE A 84 -7.41 -31.36 -1.99
C PHE A 84 -6.92 -32.81 -2.11
#